data_AF-A0A498H4X2-F1
#
_entry.id   AF-A0A498H4X2-F1
#
_cell.length_a   1.000
_cell.length_b   1.000
_cell.length_c   1.000
_cell.angle_alpha   90.00
_cell.angle_beta   90.00
_cell.angle_gamma   90.00
#
_symmetry.space_group_name_H-M   'P 1'
#
loop_
_entity.id
_entity.type
_entity.pdbx_description
1 polymer ?
#
loop_
_entity_poly.entity_id
_entity_poly.type
_entity_poly.pdbx_seq_one_letter_code
_entity_poly.pdbx_strand_id
1 'polypeptide(L)'
;MEEYCIAVGADDFYLTIIIVILTLLVILLLQYLFKKSLVFKGDPFIRNLFFTLITFLGMMLVIFSLPISSDSKQIIVSAIGIIVGATVALSSTTFVSNGMSGIMVRLIKPFNVGDYIRSGEIFGRVTDKTILYTRIQSEDRDLITVPNLKIMSNPLTTIRSSGTIISTNVSLGYDICRQDIETALLKAADEAGLEDPFVHVLELGDFSVTYKVGGLLKETKALLTDRSNFKKEVLDSLHRMDIEIVSPTFMNQRVMNNGKRFIPPLPEKKENEEEFRPDRDYIPEVSTEEIIFDKAIEAEMLEKARKTLEYFDNKKAKVEKQISCLPEESAEIQQNNWSSIKDRLGNIEQIVEALEKAPEPGEMESSPEGLLHSKVLEHLSSIMDSILEDYNQMVKIMESESCEIEDKKSYGLSESKESVSENDVN
;
A
#
# COMPACT_ATOMS: atom_id res chain seq x y z
N MET A 1 16.57 44.55 -57.46
CA MET A 1 16.08 44.75 -58.83
C MET A 1 17.17 44.14 -59.70
N GLU A 2 16.97 43.02 -60.39
CA GLU A 2 15.85 42.06 -60.42
C GLU A 2 16.43 40.64 -60.08
N GLU A 3 15.76 39.49 -60.10
CA GLU A 3 14.38 39.08 -60.42
C GLU A 3 13.86 38.12 -59.32
N TYR A 4 12.62 38.30 -58.84
CA TYR A 4 11.86 37.23 -58.16
C TYR A 4 10.34 37.50 -58.16
N CYS A 5 9.82 37.92 -59.31
CA CYS A 5 8.38 37.91 -59.54
C CYS A 5 7.93 36.47 -59.81
N ILE A 6 7.73 35.69 -58.73
CA ILE A 6 6.94 34.47 -58.83
C ILE A 6 5.54 34.91 -59.27
N ALA A 7 5.22 34.65 -60.54
CA ALA A 7 3.86 34.63 -61.01
C ALA A 7 3.17 33.42 -60.35
N VAL A 8 2.64 33.64 -59.14
CA VAL A 8 1.76 32.65 -58.50
C VAL A 8 0.55 32.52 -59.41
N GLY A 9 0.41 31.36 -60.05
CA GLY A 9 -0.64 31.15 -61.03
C GLY A 9 -2.01 31.25 -60.37
N ALA A 10 -3.03 31.69 -61.12
CA ALA A 10 -4.41 31.51 -60.66
C ALA A 10 -4.68 30.03 -60.33
N ASP A 11 -4.04 29.13 -61.08
CA ASP A 11 -4.03 27.69 -60.94
C ASP A 11 -3.61 27.22 -59.53
N ASP A 12 -2.55 27.81 -58.95
CA ASP A 12 -2.10 27.50 -57.58
C ASP A 12 -3.19 27.88 -56.55
N PHE A 13 -3.79 29.05 -56.72
CA PHE A 13 -4.90 29.48 -55.86
C PHE A 13 -6.11 28.55 -56.00
N TYR A 14 -6.50 28.14 -57.21
CA TYR A 14 -7.59 27.18 -57.40
C TYR A 14 -7.29 25.83 -56.75
N LEU A 15 -6.06 25.31 -56.88
CA LEU A 15 -5.64 24.07 -56.20
C LEU A 15 -5.73 24.21 -54.68
N THR A 16 -5.30 25.34 -54.09
CA THR A 16 -5.42 25.54 -52.63
C THR A 16 -6.87 25.60 -52.17
N ILE A 17 -7.76 26.26 -52.93
CA ILE A 17 -9.19 26.36 -52.62
C ILE A 17 -9.83 24.96 -52.70
N ILE A 18 -9.50 24.16 -53.71
CA ILE A 18 -9.95 22.77 -53.84
C ILE A 18 -9.48 21.94 -52.64
N ILE A 19 -8.21 22.06 -52.22
CA ILE A 19 -7.64 21.32 -51.09
C ILE A 19 -8.30 21.73 -49.76
N VAL A 20 -8.57 23.02 -49.54
CA VAL A 20 -9.29 23.54 -48.37
C VAL A 20 -10.74 23.02 -48.34
N ILE A 21 -11.45 23.10 -49.46
CA ILE A 21 -12.82 22.58 -49.57
C ILE A 21 -12.84 21.07 -49.34
N LEU A 22 -11.89 20.33 -49.92
CA LEU A 22 -11.80 18.88 -49.76
C LEU A 22 -11.48 18.46 -48.32
N THR A 23 -10.51 19.11 -47.66
CA THR A 23 -10.21 18.83 -46.24
C THR A 23 -11.39 19.17 -45.33
N LEU A 24 -12.05 20.31 -45.54
CA LEU A 24 -13.24 20.70 -44.79
C LEU A 24 -14.40 19.71 -45.02
N LEU A 25 -14.63 19.29 -46.27
CA LEU A 25 -15.64 18.28 -46.61
C LEU A 25 -15.31 16.93 -45.98
N VAL A 26 -14.05 16.48 -46.01
CA VAL A 26 -13.61 15.24 -45.34
C VAL A 26 -13.81 15.32 -43.83
N ILE A 27 -13.47 16.44 -43.18
CA ILE A 27 -13.70 16.64 -41.73
C ILE A 27 -15.20 16.60 -41.41
N LEU A 28 -16.05 17.31 -42.16
CA LEU A 28 -17.51 17.29 -41.97
C LEU A 28 -18.12 15.92 -42.26
N LEU A 29 -17.64 15.22 -43.29
CA LEU A 29 -18.08 13.87 -43.65
C LEU A 29 -17.71 12.87 -42.55
N LEU A 30 -16.48 12.93 -42.02
CA LEU A 30 -16.07 12.12 -40.88
C LEU A 30 -16.92 12.44 -39.64
N GLN A 31 -17.13 13.71 -39.31
CA GLN A 31 -18.01 14.11 -38.21
C GLN A 31 -19.46 13.61 -38.39
N TYR A 32 -20.01 13.66 -39.61
CA TYR A 32 -21.36 13.18 -39.92
C TYR A 32 -21.47 11.65 -39.86
N LEU A 33 -20.54 10.94 -40.51
CA LEU A 33 -20.51 9.47 -40.52
C LEU A 33 -20.32 8.91 -39.11
N PHE A 34 -19.41 9.47 -38.31
CA PHE A 34 -19.18 9.01 -36.93
C PHE A 34 -20.27 9.46 -35.94
N LYS A 35 -21.02 10.54 -36.20
CA LYS A 35 -22.27 10.84 -35.46
C LYS A 35 -23.38 9.82 -35.74
N LYS A 36 -23.39 9.23 -36.95
CA LYS A 36 -24.39 8.25 -37.40
C LYS A 36 -23.96 6.80 -37.17
N SER A 37 -22.67 6.54 -37.02
CA SER A 37 -22.09 5.22 -36.92
C SER A 37 -21.92 4.78 -35.46
N LEU A 38 -22.60 3.68 -35.11
CA LEU A 38 -22.49 2.98 -33.82
C LEU A 38 -21.11 2.32 -33.57
N VAL A 39 -20.18 2.40 -34.54
CA VAL A 39 -18.86 1.73 -34.50
C VAL A 39 -17.98 2.20 -33.33
N PHE A 40 -18.17 3.42 -32.83
CA PHE A 40 -17.59 3.85 -31.54
C PHE A 40 -18.68 4.05 -30.49
N LYS A 41 -19.14 2.93 -29.92
CA LYS A 41 -19.78 2.85 -28.59
C LYS A 41 -18.81 3.12 -27.43
N GLY A 42 -17.62 3.65 -27.72
CA GLY A 42 -16.56 3.95 -26.76
C GLY A 42 -16.67 5.34 -26.13
N ASP A 43 -15.76 5.59 -25.18
CA ASP A 43 -15.72 6.80 -24.35
C ASP A 43 -15.80 8.10 -25.19
N PRO A 44 -16.71 9.05 -24.86
CA PRO A 44 -16.76 10.35 -25.52
C PRO A 44 -15.43 11.12 -25.52
N PHE A 45 -14.55 10.91 -24.53
CA PHE A 45 -13.20 11.47 -24.48
C PHE A 45 -12.34 11.00 -25.66
N ILE A 46 -12.26 9.68 -25.90
CA ILE A 46 -11.47 9.09 -26.98
C ILE A 46 -11.92 9.64 -28.33
N ARG A 47 -13.24 9.68 -28.56
CA ARG A 47 -13.82 10.24 -29.78
C ARG A 47 -13.44 11.72 -30.00
N ASN A 48 -13.51 12.53 -28.95
CA ASN A 48 -13.16 13.96 -29.02
C ASN A 48 -11.65 14.17 -29.26
N LEU A 49 -10.79 13.32 -28.69
CA LEU A 49 -9.34 13.33 -28.92
C LEU A 49 -9.01 13.01 -30.38
N PHE A 50 -9.62 11.96 -30.95
CA PHE A 50 -9.45 11.62 -32.37
C PHE A 50 -9.90 12.76 -33.30
N PHE A 51 -11.06 13.39 -33.06
CA PHE A 51 -11.50 14.53 -33.87
C PHE A 51 -10.57 15.75 -33.74
N THR A 52 -10.07 16.03 -32.55
CA THR A 52 -9.11 17.13 -32.32
C THR A 52 -7.83 16.88 -33.13
N LEU A 53 -7.31 15.65 -33.08
CA LEU A 53 -6.12 15.24 -33.82
C LEU A 53 -6.32 15.33 -35.34
N ILE A 54 -7.41 14.78 -35.88
CA ILE A 54 -7.73 14.84 -37.32
C ILE A 54 -7.90 16.30 -37.79
N THR A 55 -8.56 17.14 -37.00
CA THR A 55 -8.74 18.56 -37.33
C THR A 55 -7.40 19.30 -37.34
N PHE A 56 -6.51 18.98 -36.40
CA PHE A 56 -5.15 19.55 -36.36
C PHE A 56 -4.30 19.12 -37.56
N LEU A 57 -4.32 17.84 -37.96
CA LEU A 57 -3.64 17.38 -39.17
C LEU A 57 -4.21 18.03 -40.44
N GLY A 58 -5.54 18.19 -40.52
CA GLY A 58 -6.20 18.89 -41.63
C GLY A 58 -5.76 20.36 -41.72
N MET A 59 -5.66 21.05 -40.59
CA MET A 59 -5.15 22.43 -40.53
C MET A 59 -3.70 22.52 -41.01
N MET A 60 -2.83 21.58 -40.61
CA MET A 60 -1.45 21.52 -41.10
C MET A 60 -1.39 21.32 -42.62
N LEU A 61 -2.21 20.41 -43.18
CA LEU A 61 -2.28 20.17 -44.62
C LEU A 61 -2.69 21.43 -45.39
N VAL A 62 -3.69 22.18 -44.89
CA VAL A 62 -4.08 23.48 -45.46
C VAL A 62 -2.92 24.48 -45.44
N ILE A 63 -2.19 24.60 -44.33
CA ILE A 63 -1.04 25.53 -44.22
C ILE A 63 0.07 25.15 -45.23
N PHE A 64 0.37 23.86 -45.39
CA PHE A 64 1.33 23.40 -46.40
C PHE A 64 0.86 23.67 -47.83
N SER A 65 -0.44 23.60 -48.09
CA SER A 65 -1.01 23.86 -49.41
C SER A 65 -0.94 25.33 -49.83
N LEU A 66 -0.95 26.30 -48.91
CA LEU A 66 -1.05 27.74 -49.22
C LEU A 66 -0.01 28.21 -50.28
N PRO A 67 -0.35 29.13 -51.20
CA PRO A 67 0.54 29.54 -52.27
C PRO A 67 1.44 30.71 -51.82
N ILE A 68 2.19 30.49 -50.74
CA ILE A 68 3.10 31.46 -50.12
C ILE A 68 4.55 30.95 -50.15
N SER A 69 5.54 31.84 -49.99
CA SER A 69 6.96 31.45 -49.99
C SER A 69 7.28 30.43 -48.91
N SER A 70 8.22 29.52 -49.19
CA SER A 70 8.65 28.46 -48.27
C SER A 70 9.09 29.00 -46.91
N ASP A 71 9.82 30.11 -46.89
CA ASP A 71 10.26 30.79 -45.67
C ASP A 71 9.07 31.26 -44.81
N SER A 72 8.03 31.80 -45.46
CA SER A 72 6.78 32.20 -44.78
C SER A 72 6.05 31.00 -44.19
N LYS A 73 6.00 29.86 -44.91
CA LYS A 73 5.44 28.60 -44.37
C LYS A 73 6.22 28.15 -43.14
N GLN A 74 7.56 28.18 -43.20
CA GLN A 74 8.41 27.76 -42.09
C GLN A 74 8.22 28.63 -40.85
N ILE A 75 8.07 29.95 -41.00
CA ILE A 75 7.78 30.87 -39.90
C ILE A 75 6.39 30.56 -39.29
N ILE A 76 5.35 30.36 -40.11
CA ILE A 76 4.00 30.06 -39.63
C ILE A 76 3.95 28.70 -38.90
N VAL A 77 4.53 27.65 -39.49
CA VAL A 77 4.56 26.30 -38.91
C VAL A 77 5.39 26.28 -37.62
N SER A 78 6.54 26.98 -37.56
CA SER A 78 7.33 27.07 -36.33
C SER A 78 6.61 27.87 -35.23
N ALA A 79 5.96 28.98 -35.55
CA ALA A 79 5.16 29.74 -34.59
C ALA A 79 4.00 28.91 -34.00
N ILE A 80 3.24 28.21 -34.85
CA ILE A 80 2.16 27.31 -34.38
C ILE A 80 2.74 26.14 -33.60
N GLY A 81 3.86 25.55 -34.05
CA GLY A 81 4.54 24.46 -33.37
C GLY A 81 5.02 24.83 -31.96
N ILE A 82 5.56 26.04 -31.78
CA ILE A 82 5.95 26.56 -30.46
C ILE A 82 4.72 26.76 -29.56
N ILE A 83 3.66 27.39 -30.07
CA ILE A 83 2.44 27.66 -29.28
C ILE A 83 1.74 26.34 -28.86
N VAL A 84 1.57 25.41 -29.79
CA VAL A 84 0.92 24.12 -29.53
C VAL A 84 1.81 23.25 -28.66
N GLY A 85 3.12 23.18 -28.94
CA GLY A 85 4.08 22.44 -28.14
C GLY A 85 4.15 22.94 -26.69
N ALA A 86 4.22 24.26 -26.49
CA ALA A 86 4.17 24.87 -25.16
C ALA A 86 2.84 24.57 -24.47
N THR A 87 1.70 24.71 -25.16
CA THR A 87 0.37 24.43 -24.60
C THR A 87 0.26 22.97 -24.14
N VAL A 88 0.64 22.01 -24.99
CA VAL A 88 0.63 20.57 -24.65
C VAL A 88 1.61 20.26 -23.50
N ALA A 89 2.81 20.86 -23.51
CA ALA A 89 3.79 20.68 -22.44
C ALA A 89 3.24 21.20 -21.10
N LEU A 90 2.75 22.45 -21.04
CA LEU A 90 2.19 23.04 -19.83
C LEU A 90 0.97 22.25 -19.33
N SER A 91 0.04 21.87 -20.22
CA SER A 91 -1.17 21.10 -19.85
C SER A 91 -0.88 19.67 -19.39
N SER A 92 0.21 19.04 -19.85
CA SER A 92 0.57 17.66 -19.47
C SER A 92 1.43 17.57 -18.21
N THR A 93 1.98 18.68 -17.71
CA THR A 93 2.83 18.73 -16.50
C THR A 93 2.24 17.93 -15.33
N THR A 94 0.98 18.18 -14.96
CA THR A 94 0.30 17.50 -13.84
C THR A 94 0.23 15.98 -14.02
N PHE A 95 0.00 15.48 -15.24
CA PHE A 95 -0.06 14.05 -15.52
C PHE A 95 1.33 13.41 -15.39
N VAL A 96 2.35 14.04 -16.00
CA VAL A 96 3.75 13.58 -15.93
C VAL A 96 4.27 13.61 -14.49
N SER A 97 3.97 14.67 -13.73
CA SER A 97 4.38 14.79 -12.33
C SER A 97 3.74 13.74 -11.42
N ASN A 98 2.46 13.40 -11.62
CA ASN A 98 1.82 12.29 -10.88
C ASN A 98 2.40 10.94 -11.28
N GLY A 99 2.63 10.69 -12.57
CA GLY A 99 3.27 9.46 -13.06
C GLY A 99 4.68 9.26 -12.50
N MET A 100 5.50 10.32 -12.52
CA MET A 100 6.85 10.30 -11.93
C MET A 100 6.81 10.09 -10.42
N SER A 101 5.84 10.69 -9.73
CA SER A 101 5.62 10.46 -8.29
C SER A 101 5.23 9.01 -7.99
N GLY A 102 4.38 8.39 -8.81
CA GLY A 102 4.03 6.96 -8.69
C GLY A 102 5.21 6.02 -8.91
N ILE A 103 6.07 6.32 -9.90
CA ILE A 103 7.34 5.62 -10.10
C ILE A 103 8.22 5.75 -8.84
N MET A 104 8.34 6.96 -8.29
CA MET A 104 9.15 7.20 -7.08
C MET A 104 8.61 6.44 -5.85
N VAL A 105 7.29 6.39 -5.66
CA VAL A 105 6.65 5.56 -4.62
C VAL A 105 6.97 4.07 -4.80
N ARG A 106 7.05 3.56 -6.04
CA ARG A 106 7.42 2.16 -6.31
C ARG A 106 8.91 1.88 -6.08
N LEU A 107 9.78 2.86 -6.32
CA LEU A 107 11.24 2.74 -6.13
C LEU A 107 11.67 2.90 -4.67
N ILE A 108 11.26 3.98 -3.99
CA ILE A 108 11.61 4.25 -2.58
C ILE A 108 10.86 3.28 -1.64
N LYS A 109 9.62 2.91 -1.99
CA LYS A 109 8.68 2.15 -1.13
C LYS A 109 8.53 2.77 0.28
N PRO A 110 8.11 4.05 0.39
CA PRO A 110 7.88 4.69 1.70
C PRO A 110 6.70 4.06 2.47
N PHE A 111 5.84 3.32 1.77
CA PHE A 111 4.75 2.49 2.28
C PHE A 111 4.41 1.38 1.25
N ASN A 112 3.75 0.33 1.72
CA ASN A 112 3.15 -0.75 0.94
C ASN A 112 1.62 -0.67 1.03
N VAL A 113 0.87 -1.52 0.32
CA VAL A 113 -0.57 -1.63 0.62
C VAL A 113 -0.72 -2.43 1.92
N GLY A 114 -1.77 -2.12 2.70
CA GLY A 114 -1.92 -2.61 4.07
C GLY A 114 -1.23 -1.77 5.15
N ASP A 115 -0.23 -0.95 4.83
CA ASP A 115 0.36 -0.02 5.81
C ASP A 115 -0.64 1.10 6.18
N TYR A 116 -0.64 1.52 7.45
CA TYR A 116 -1.37 2.71 7.89
C TYR A 116 -0.55 3.97 7.57
N ILE A 117 -1.16 4.97 6.94
CA ILE A 117 -0.49 6.24 6.61
C ILE A 117 -1.25 7.47 7.10
N ARG A 118 -0.50 8.54 7.36
CA ARG A 118 -1.03 9.88 7.62
C ARG A 118 -0.33 10.89 6.74
N SER A 119 -1.08 11.67 5.96
CA SER A 119 -0.56 12.77 5.13
C SER A 119 -1.49 13.97 5.21
N GLY A 120 -1.05 15.01 5.92
CA GLY A 120 -1.91 16.12 6.33
C GLY A 120 -3.08 15.62 7.19
N GLU A 121 -4.30 15.96 6.77
CA GLU A 121 -5.56 15.57 7.43
C GLU A 121 -6.00 14.14 7.10
N ILE A 122 -5.44 13.52 6.06
CA ILE A 122 -5.83 12.17 5.63
C ILE A 122 -5.11 11.13 6.49
N PHE A 123 -5.88 10.26 7.14
CA PHE A 123 -5.39 9.10 7.88
C PHE A 123 -6.20 7.86 7.47
N GLY A 124 -5.52 6.72 7.34
CA GLY A 124 -6.16 5.48 6.91
C GLY A 124 -5.16 4.41 6.48
N ARG A 125 -5.66 3.31 5.94
CA ARG A 125 -4.86 2.16 5.47
C ARG A 125 -4.79 2.13 3.95
N VAL A 126 -3.61 1.88 3.38
CA VAL A 126 -3.42 1.93 1.92
C VAL A 126 -4.08 0.72 1.26
N THR A 127 -4.96 0.96 0.28
CA THR A 127 -5.67 -0.07 -0.48
C THR A 127 -4.98 -0.38 -1.81
N ASP A 128 -4.66 0.63 -2.62
CA ASP A 128 -3.97 0.44 -3.90
C ASP A 128 -3.05 1.63 -4.24
N LYS A 129 -2.05 1.39 -5.09
CA LYS A 129 -1.00 2.32 -5.52
C LYS A 129 -0.80 2.23 -7.04
N THR A 130 -1.69 2.90 -7.77
CA THR A 130 -1.65 3.07 -9.23
C THR A 130 -0.55 4.07 -9.64
N ILE A 131 -0.23 4.17 -10.94
CA ILE A 131 0.80 5.10 -11.46
C ILE A 131 0.46 6.59 -11.22
N LEU A 132 -0.81 6.99 -11.19
CA LEU A 132 -1.23 8.39 -11.02
C LEU A 132 -1.73 8.74 -9.60
N TYR A 133 -2.30 7.77 -8.89
CA TYR A 133 -2.96 7.96 -7.61
C TYR A 133 -2.76 6.76 -6.69
N THR A 134 -2.99 6.97 -5.40
CA THR A 134 -3.05 5.94 -4.35
C THR A 134 -4.44 6.02 -3.72
N ARG A 135 -5.08 4.86 -3.47
CA ARG A 135 -6.33 4.74 -2.72
C ARG A 135 -6.03 4.40 -1.26
N ILE A 136 -6.69 5.09 -0.35
CA ILE A 136 -6.55 4.94 1.11
C ILE A 136 -7.95 4.73 1.68
N GLN A 137 -8.14 3.69 2.47
CA GLN A 137 -9.38 3.47 3.21
C GLN A 137 -9.32 4.21 4.55
N SER A 138 -10.28 5.09 4.81
CA SER A 138 -10.41 5.91 6.03
C SER A 138 -10.83 5.08 7.24
N GLU A 139 -10.71 5.64 8.44
CA GLU A 139 -11.31 5.08 9.67
C GLU A 139 -12.85 5.07 9.63
N ASP A 140 -13.46 5.83 8.72
CA ASP A 140 -14.91 5.79 8.41
C ASP A 140 -15.28 4.80 7.27
N ARG A 141 -14.37 3.88 6.89
CA ARG A 141 -14.50 2.92 5.77
C ARG A 141 -14.50 3.54 4.35
N ASP A 142 -14.55 4.86 4.22
CA ASP A 142 -14.48 5.60 2.95
C ASP A 142 -13.19 5.35 2.14
N LEU A 143 -13.31 5.23 0.80
CA LEU A 143 -12.17 5.11 -0.12
C LEU A 143 -11.71 6.49 -0.65
N ILE A 144 -10.67 7.03 -0.04
CA ILE A 144 -10.06 8.31 -0.40
C ILE A 144 -9.02 8.10 -1.51
N THR A 145 -9.28 8.64 -2.71
CA THR A 145 -8.31 8.64 -3.82
C THR A 145 -7.44 9.89 -3.78
N VAL A 146 -6.12 9.72 -3.62
CA VAL A 146 -5.15 10.82 -3.50
C VAL A 146 -4.15 10.79 -4.65
N PRO A 147 -3.93 11.91 -5.38
CA PRO A 147 -2.90 12.00 -6.41
C PRO A 147 -1.51 11.74 -5.85
N ASN A 148 -0.68 10.95 -6.53
CA ASN A 148 0.65 10.56 -6.05
C ASN A 148 1.56 11.77 -5.79
N LEU A 149 1.40 12.84 -6.59
CA LEU A 149 2.12 14.10 -6.37
C LEU A 149 1.75 14.75 -5.02
N LYS A 150 0.49 14.68 -4.59
CA LYS A 150 0.04 15.26 -3.31
C LYS A 150 0.61 14.48 -2.12
N ILE A 151 0.67 13.15 -2.19
CA ILE A 151 1.31 12.31 -1.16
C ILE A 151 2.79 12.64 -1.04
N MET A 152 3.50 12.79 -2.16
CA MET A 152 4.96 13.00 -2.14
C MET A 152 5.37 14.46 -1.91
N SER A 153 4.46 15.43 -2.09
CA SER A 153 4.73 16.84 -1.76
C SER A 153 4.48 17.17 -0.28
N ASN A 154 3.73 16.33 0.42
CA ASN A 154 3.38 16.52 1.83
C ASN A 154 4.26 15.65 2.75
N PRO A 155 4.47 16.04 4.02
CA PRO A 155 4.95 15.13 5.04
C PRO A 155 4.06 13.88 5.12
N LEU A 156 4.70 12.71 5.14
CA LEU A 156 4.07 11.40 5.22
C LEU A 156 4.56 10.67 6.47
N THR A 157 3.64 10.24 7.32
CA THR A 157 3.92 9.31 8.41
C THR A 157 3.40 7.93 8.03
N THR A 158 4.29 6.93 8.00
CA THR A 158 3.92 5.53 7.78
C THR A 158 4.01 4.78 9.10
N ILE A 159 2.91 4.14 9.51
CA ILE A 159 2.84 3.18 10.61
C ILE A 159 2.88 1.79 9.98
N ARG A 160 3.99 1.09 10.17
CA ARG A 160 4.27 -0.20 9.55
C ARG A 160 3.67 -1.34 10.34
N SER A 161 3.34 -2.43 9.64
CA SER A 161 2.95 -3.71 10.23
C SER A 161 3.98 -4.32 11.19
N SER A 162 5.25 -3.92 11.11
CA SER A 162 6.35 -4.36 11.99
C SER A 162 6.36 -3.73 13.39
N GLY A 163 5.37 -2.90 13.72
CA GLY A 163 5.22 -2.27 15.03
C GLY A 163 5.38 -0.75 15.05
N THR A 164 4.87 -0.14 16.10
CA THR A 164 4.88 1.31 16.33
C THR A 164 4.84 1.64 17.81
N ILE A 165 5.38 2.79 18.21
CA ILE A 165 5.14 3.31 19.56
C ILE A 165 3.73 3.91 19.60
N ILE A 166 2.86 3.38 20.46
CA ILE A 166 1.64 4.08 20.83
C ILE A 166 1.87 4.83 22.15
N SER A 167 1.23 5.99 22.30
CA SER A 167 1.33 6.79 23.51
C SER A 167 0.07 7.61 23.73
N THR A 168 -0.22 7.92 24.99
CA THR A 168 -1.31 8.81 25.40
C THR A 168 -0.80 9.79 26.46
N ASN A 169 -1.43 10.95 26.51
CA ASN A 169 -1.12 11.98 27.49
C ASN A 169 -2.22 11.98 28.56
N VAL A 170 -1.83 12.15 29.83
CA VAL A 170 -2.72 12.29 30.98
C VAL A 170 -2.25 13.45 31.85
N SER A 171 -3.19 14.24 32.37
CA SER A 171 -2.92 15.39 33.23
C SER A 171 -3.38 15.04 34.65
N LEU A 172 -2.48 15.11 35.63
CA LEU A 172 -2.73 14.70 37.01
C LEU A 172 -2.31 15.80 38.00
N GLY A 173 -2.98 15.87 39.16
CA GLY A 173 -2.76 16.92 40.16
C GLY A 173 -1.40 16.86 40.85
N TYR A 174 -0.96 18.01 41.38
CA TYR A 174 0.28 18.14 42.16
C TYR A 174 0.21 17.52 43.57
N ASP A 175 -0.97 17.13 44.02
CA ASP A 175 -1.26 16.50 45.31
C ASP A 175 -0.89 15.01 45.37
N ILE A 176 -0.49 14.42 44.24
CA ILE A 176 -0.20 12.99 44.08
C ILE A 176 1.30 12.77 43.86
N CYS A 177 1.87 11.74 44.49
CA CYS A 177 3.30 11.45 44.34
C CYS A 177 3.63 11.00 42.91
N ARG A 178 4.65 11.61 42.30
CA ARG A 178 5.18 11.24 40.98
C ARG A 178 5.49 9.75 40.85
N GLN A 179 6.04 9.13 41.88
CA GLN A 179 6.45 7.70 41.84
C GLN A 179 5.24 6.76 41.74
N ASP A 180 4.14 7.09 42.44
CA ASP A 180 2.91 6.31 42.40
C ASP A 180 2.24 6.43 41.02
N ILE A 181 2.24 7.64 40.44
CA ILE A 181 1.79 7.90 39.06
C ILE A 181 2.61 7.11 38.04
N GLU A 182 3.94 7.22 38.08
CA GLU A 182 4.81 6.51 37.13
C GLU A 182 4.62 4.99 37.23
N THR A 183 4.45 4.45 38.45
CA THR A 183 4.14 3.03 38.68
C THR A 183 2.78 2.63 38.09
N ALA A 184 1.73 3.43 38.29
CA ALA A 184 0.40 3.17 37.74
C ALA A 184 0.39 3.17 36.21
N LEU A 185 1.09 4.14 35.60
CA LEU A 185 1.13 4.31 34.15
C LEU A 185 1.99 3.24 33.46
N LEU A 186 3.14 2.87 34.03
CA LEU A 186 3.94 1.76 33.52
C LEU A 186 3.16 0.45 33.57
N LYS A 187 2.45 0.18 34.68
CA LYS A 187 1.60 -0.99 34.82
C LYS A 187 0.45 -1.01 33.80
N ALA A 188 -0.18 0.13 33.50
CA ALA A 188 -1.21 0.23 32.48
C ALA A 188 -0.71 -0.10 31.07
N ALA A 189 0.54 0.25 30.76
CA ALA A 189 1.16 -0.07 29.48
C ALA A 189 1.52 -1.57 29.36
N ASP A 190 2.00 -2.18 30.44
CA ASP A 190 2.27 -3.62 30.56
C ASP A 190 0.98 -4.45 30.44
N GLU A 191 -0.08 -4.07 31.16
CA GLU A 191 -1.41 -4.72 31.08
C GLU A 191 -2.08 -4.53 29.71
N ALA A 192 -1.76 -3.46 28.98
CA ALA A 192 -2.17 -3.25 27.59
C ALA A 192 -1.30 -4.00 26.55
N GLY A 193 -0.31 -4.79 26.98
CA GLY A 193 0.53 -5.61 26.11
C GLY A 193 1.61 -4.84 25.34
N LEU A 194 2.04 -3.67 25.84
CA LEU A 194 3.09 -2.87 25.21
C LEU A 194 4.48 -3.23 25.73
N GLU A 195 5.43 -3.40 24.82
CA GLU A 195 6.83 -3.67 25.15
C GLU A 195 7.60 -2.37 25.44
N ASP A 196 8.66 -2.47 26.24
CA ASP A 196 9.49 -1.35 26.70
C ASP A 196 8.67 -0.11 27.14
N PRO A 197 7.72 -0.26 28.10
CA PRO A 197 6.86 0.83 28.52
C PRO A 197 7.66 1.96 29.17
N PHE A 198 7.29 3.20 28.86
CA PHE A 198 7.95 4.41 29.34
C PHE A 198 6.95 5.47 29.78
N VAL A 199 7.38 6.31 30.74
CA VAL A 199 6.66 7.49 31.19
C VAL A 199 7.59 8.70 31.12
N HIS A 200 7.07 9.83 30.62
CA HIS A 200 7.76 11.11 30.57
C HIS A 200 6.87 12.21 31.13
N VAL A 201 7.45 13.11 31.93
CA VAL A 201 6.82 14.40 32.24
C VAL A 201 6.99 15.30 31.01
N LEU A 202 5.88 15.71 30.39
CA LEU A 202 5.89 16.64 29.25
C LEU A 202 5.88 18.09 29.69
N GLU A 203 5.05 18.43 30.67
CA GLU A 203 4.73 19.81 31.04
C GLU A 203 4.37 19.91 32.52
N LEU A 204 4.81 21.00 33.14
CA LEU A 204 4.41 21.43 34.48
C LEU A 204 3.47 22.62 34.30
N GLY A 205 2.16 22.37 34.28
CA GLY A 205 1.14 23.41 34.11
C GLY A 205 0.76 24.08 35.43
N ASP A 206 -0.11 25.09 35.38
CA ASP A 206 -0.47 25.87 36.58
C ASP A 206 -1.20 25.05 37.67
N PHE A 207 -1.87 23.96 37.28
CA PHE A 207 -2.73 23.15 38.16
C PHE A 207 -2.47 21.64 38.09
N SER A 208 -1.67 21.18 37.13
CA SER A 208 -1.42 19.75 36.90
C SER A 208 -0.10 19.50 36.18
N VAL A 209 0.42 18.28 36.34
CA VAL A 209 1.55 17.75 35.58
C VAL A 209 1.01 16.90 34.43
N THR A 210 1.45 17.19 33.20
CA THR A 210 1.12 16.38 32.03
C THR A 210 2.17 15.29 31.86
N TYR A 211 1.73 14.04 31.99
CA TYR A 211 2.52 12.84 31.74
C TYR A 211 2.18 12.26 30.36
N LYS A 212 3.20 11.79 29.65
CA LYS A 212 3.07 10.94 28.47
C LYS A 212 3.48 9.52 28.85
N VAL A 213 2.57 8.58 28.69
CA VAL A 213 2.83 7.14 28.81
C VAL A 213 2.76 6.50 27.43
N GLY A 214 3.62 5.52 27.16
CA GLY A 214 3.61 4.78 25.91
C GLY A 214 4.50 3.56 25.96
N GLY A 215 4.52 2.81 24.86
CA GLY A 215 5.35 1.62 24.67
C GLY A 215 5.27 1.14 23.22
N LEU A 216 6.07 0.14 22.89
CA LEU A 216 6.12 -0.48 21.58
C LEU A 216 4.96 -1.49 21.42
N LEU A 217 4.07 -1.20 20.48
CA LEU A 217 3.08 -2.15 19.98
C LEU A 217 3.71 -2.93 18.81
N LYS A 218 3.84 -4.26 18.95
CA LYS A 218 4.47 -5.13 17.93
C LYS A 218 3.61 -5.34 16.69
N GLU A 219 2.33 -5.64 16.86
CA GLU A 219 1.39 -5.88 15.77
C GLU A 219 0.46 -4.69 15.63
N THR A 220 0.37 -4.10 14.43
CA THR A 220 -0.46 -2.90 14.21
C THR A 220 -1.74 -3.17 13.42
N LYS A 221 -2.21 -4.43 13.35
CA LYS A 221 -3.45 -4.76 12.63
C LYS A 221 -4.65 -4.04 13.28
N ALA A 222 -4.79 -4.18 14.59
CA ALA A 222 -5.89 -3.66 15.41
C ALA A 222 -5.60 -2.26 16.00
N LEU A 223 -4.87 -1.41 15.26
CA LEU A 223 -4.29 -0.16 15.77
C LEU A 223 -5.29 0.81 16.44
N LEU A 224 -6.56 0.84 16.03
CA LEU A 224 -7.57 1.73 16.61
C LEU A 224 -8.09 1.14 17.94
N THR A 225 -8.38 -0.15 17.92
CA THR A 225 -8.77 -0.96 19.07
C THR A 225 -7.67 -0.94 20.14
N ASP A 226 -6.40 -1.17 19.78
CA ASP A 226 -5.25 -1.13 20.70
C ASP A 226 -5.06 0.25 21.34
N ARG A 227 -5.16 1.33 20.54
CA ARG A 227 -5.13 2.71 21.06
C ARG A 227 -6.31 3.03 21.98
N SER A 228 -7.47 2.43 21.76
CA SER A 228 -8.64 2.58 22.62
C SER A 228 -8.46 1.79 23.92
N ASN A 229 -8.01 0.54 23.84
CA ASN A 229 -7.80 -0.35 24.98
C ASN A 229 -6.68 0.17 25.89
N PHE A 230 -5.56 0.62 25.34
CA PHE A 230 -4.49 1.26 26.11
C PHE A 230 -4.99 2.49 26.90
N LYS A 231 -5.90 3.30 26.33
CA LYS A 231 -6.53 4.41 27.07
C LYS A 231 -7.46 3.94 28.18
N LYS A 232 -8.20 2.84 27.98
CA LYS A 232 -9.03 2.22 29.03
C LYS A 232 -8.14 1.72 30.18
N GLU A 233 -7.08 0.97 29.89
CA GLU A 233 -6.15 0.48 30.92
C GLU A 233 -5.45 1.61 31.68
N VAL A 234 -5.11 2.72 31.02
CA VAL A 234 -4.58 3.91 31.71
C VAL A 234 -5.61 4.47 32.71
N LEU A 235 -6.89 4.58 32.33
CA LEU A 235 -7.94 5.02 33.26
C LEU A 235 -8.13 4.01 34.41
N ASP A 236 -8.25 2.73 34.08
CA ASP A 236 -8.57 1.67 35.05
C ASP A 236 -7.40 1.38 36.00
N SER A 237 -6.15 1.49 35.56
CA SER A 237 -4.96 1.38 36.43
C SER A 237 -4.87 2.54 37.42
N LEU A 238 -5.09 3.78 36.96
CA LEU A 238 -5.12 4.96 37.83
C LEU A 238 -6.24 4.83 38.88
N HIS A 239 -7.45 4.45 38.47
CA HIS A 239 -8.57 4.21 39.40
C HIS A 239 -8.29 3.05 40.37
N ARG A 240 -7.66 1.94 39.92
CA ARG A 240 -7.25 0.82 40.78
C ARG A 240 -6.22 1.22 41.85
N MET A 241 -5.42 2.26 41.60
CA MET A 241 -4.46 2.81 42.55
C MET A 241 -5.02 4.01 43.35
N ASP A 242 -6.33 4.22 43.31
CA ASP A 242 -7.04 5.34 43.99
C ASP A 242 -6.50 6.72 43.56
N ILE A 243 -5.97 6.82 42.33
CA ILE A 243 -5.50 8.05 41.71
C ILE A 243 -6.67 8.72 40.99
N GLU A 244 -7.03 9.91 41.45
CA GLU A 244 -8.17 10.66 40.92
C GLU A 244 -7.80 11.43 39.64
N ILE A 245 -8.66 11.33 38.62
CA ILE A 245 -8.49 12.04 37.35
C ILE A 245 -9.56 13.14 37.25
N VAL A 246 -9.16 14.37 37.57
CA VAL A 246 -10.03 15.56 37.44
C VAL A 246 -9.56 16.49 36.33
N SER A 247 -10.52 17.13 35.65
CA SER A 247 -10.22 18.32 34.85
C SER A 247 -9.76 19.45 35.77
N PRO A 248 -8.74 20.23 35.42
CA PRO A 248 -8.36 21.45 36.14
C PRO A 248 -9.52 22.46 36.33
N THR A 249 -10.57 22.39 35.50
CA THR A 249 -11.77 23.22 35.59
C THR A 249 -12.91 22.61 36.42
N PHE A 250 -12.72 21.43 37.03
CA PHE A 250 -13.76 20.75 37.80
C PHE A 250 -13.99 21.40 39.17
N MET A 251 -14.90 22.38 39.22
CA MET A 251 -15.39 22.94 40.48
C MET A 251 -16.59 22.15 41.00
N ASN A 252 -16.40 21.41 42.09
CA ASN A 252 -17.50 20.75 42.78
C ASN A 252 -18.35 21.78 43.57
N GLN A 253 -19.61 21.96 43.18
CA GLN A 253 -20.56 22.87 43.84
C GLN A 253 -21.22 22.27 45.08
N ARG A 254 -21.03 20.98 45.36
CA ARG A 254 -21.59 20.31 46.54
C ARG A 254 -20.58 20.37 47.69
N VAL A 255 -21.03 20.83 48.85
CA VAL A 255 -20.24 20.76 50.09
C VAL A 255 -20.09 19.30 50.47
N MET A 256 -18.85 18.80 50.44
CA MET A 256 -18.50 17.40 50.71
C MET A 256 -17.58 17.32 51.93
N ASN A 257 -17.59 16.18 52.63
CA ASN A 257 -16.60 15.91 53.67
C ASN A 257 -15.19 15.91 53.07
N ASN A 258 -14.23 16.51 53.76
CA ASN A 258 -12.81 16.52 53.38
C ASN A 258 -12.31 15.12 53.00
N GLY A 259 -11.59 15.03 51.88
CA GLY A 259 -10.87 13.81 51.45
C GLY A 259 -11.68 12.78 50.66
N LYS A 260 -12.92 13.07 50.24
CA LYS A 260 -13.63 12.21 49.28
C LYS A 260 -13.09 12.39 47.86
N ARG A 261 -12.48 11.33 47.31
CA ARG A 261 -12.05 11.23 45.91
C ARG A 261 -13.25 10.97 44.98
N PHE A 262 -13.25 11.53 43.77
CA PHE A 262 -14.32 11.36 42.76
C PHE A 262 -14.02 10.27 41.73
N ILE A 263 -13.59 9.11 42.21
CA ILE A 263 -13.34 7.93 41.36
C ILE A 263 -14.66 7.17 41.16
N PRO A 264 -15.05 6.85 39.90
CA PRO A 264 -16.18 5.96 39.65
C PRO A 264 -15.94 4.61 40.31
N PRO A 265 -16.93 4.00 41.00
CA PRO A 265 -16.75 2.65 41.52
C PRO A 265 -16.45 1.72 40.36
N LEU A 266 -15.27 1.09 40.39
CA LEU A 266 -14.94 0.03 39.44
C LEU A 266 -16.08 -1.00 39.48
N PRO A 267 -16.56 -1.49 38.32
CA PRO A 267 -17.57 -2.52 38.32
C PRO A 267 -17.02 -3.72 39.07
N GLU A 268 -17.63 -4.04 40.21
CA GLU A 268 -17.39 -5.32 40.88
C GLU A 268 -17.57 -6.42 39.84
N LYS A 269 -16.58 -7.30 39.70
CA LYS A 269 -16.77 -8.59 39.02
C LYS A 269 -17.78 -9.35 39.86
N LYS A 270 -19.07 -9.17 39.58
CA LYS A 270 -20.10 -9.98 40.23
C LYS A 270 -19.90 -11.39 39.69
N GLU A 271 -19.75 -12.35 40.58
CA GLU A 271 -19.54 -13.76 40.20
C GLU A 271 -20.82 -14.40 39.62
N ASN A 272 -21.95 -13.70 39.69
CA ASN A 272 -23.25 -14.12 39.16
C ASN A 272 -23.92 -12.94 38.43
N GLU A 273 -24.11 -13.03 37.10
CA GLU A 273 -24.49 -11.89 36.24
C GLU A 273 -25.55 -12.21 35.17
N GLU A 274 -26.68 -12.84 35.56
CA GLU A 274 -27.78 -13.15 34.62
C GLU A 274 -28.78 -12.00 34.36
N GLU A 275 -28.90 -10.98 35.22
CA GLU A 275 -29.92 -9.94 35.05
C GLU A 275 -29.46 -8.72 34.24
N PHE A 276 -29.94 -8.70 32.99
CA PHE A 276 -30.02 -7.60 32.03
C PHE A 276 -28.72 -6.85 31.72
N ARG A 277 -27.98 -7.39 30.74
CA ARG A 277 -27.20 -6.58 29.79
C ARG A 277 -27.70 -6.88 28.37
N PRO A 278 -27.57 -5.96 27.41
CA PRO A 278 -27.32 -6.40 26.03
C PRO A 278 -26.05 -7.27 26.06
N ASP A 279 -26.12 -8.50 25.55
CA ASP A 279 -25.20 -9.61 25.80
C ASP A 279 -23.77 -9.17 26.14
N ARG A 280 -23.34 -9.32 27.41
CA ARG A 280 -21.94 -8.99 27.79
C ARG A 280 -20.93 -9.95 27.15
N ASP A 281 -21.40 -11.08 26.64
CA ASP A 281 -20.63 -12.02 25.85
C ASP A 281 -20.70 -11.71 24.33
N TYR A 282 -21.25 -10.55 23.94
CA TYR A 282 -21.00 -9.97 22.61
C TYR A 282 -19.56 -9.43 22.52
N ILE A 283 -18.62 -10.38 22.53
CA ILE A 283 -17.37 -10.23 21.81
C ILE A 283 -17.79 -10.22 20.34
N PRO A 284 -17.65 -9.10 19.61
CA PRO A 284 -17.93 -9.13 18.18
C PRO A 284 -17.00 -10.16 17.52
N GLU A 285 -17.56 -11.10 16.76
CA GLU A 285 -16.79 -12.17 16.08
C GLU A 285 -15.74 -11.62 15.10
N VAL A 286 -15.83 -10.34 14.76
CA VAL A 286 -15.05 -9.63 13.75
C VAL A 286 -14.46 -8.37 14.41
N SER A 287 -13.17 -8.11 14.22
CA SER A 287 -12.55 -6.89 14.76
C SER A 287 -13.12 -5.63 14.12
N THR A 288 -13.08 -4.51 14.84
CA THR A 288 -13.52 -3.20 14.32
C THR A 288 -12.76 -2.84 13.04
N GLU A 289 -11.47 -3.16 13.00
CA GLU A 289 -10.59 -2.97 11.85
C GLU A 289 -10.92 -3.84 10.64
N GLU A 290 -11.42 -5.07 10.81
CA GLU A 290 -11.90 -5.88 9.68
C GLU A 290 -13.14 -5.27 9.01
N ILE A 291 -14.02 -4.63 9.78
CA ILE A 291 -15.22 -3.97 9.24
C ILE A 291 -14.84 -2.67 8.51
N ILE A 292 -13.91 -1.90 9.07
CA ILE A 292 -13.52 -0.57 8.56
C ILE A 292 -12.51 -0.67 7.40
N PHE A 293 -11.58 -1.62 7.46
CA PHE A 293 -10.46 -1.73 6.52
C PHE A 293 -10.53 -3.00 5.65
N ASP A 294 -11.74 -3.55 5.44
CA ASP A 294 -12.02 -4.74 4.63
C ASP A 294 -11.22 -4.79 3.32
N LYS A 295 -11.35 -3.77 2.47
CA LYS A 295 -10.70 -3.68 1.16
C LYS A 295 -9.19 -3.51 1.28
N ALA A 296 -8.70 -2.79 2.30
CA ALA A 296 -7.26 -2.64 2.53
C ALA A 296 -6.60 -3.92 3.07
N ILE A 297 -7.31 -4.73 3.86
CA ILE A 297 -6.87 -6.05 4.33
C ILE A 297 -6.82 -7.03 3.15
N GLU A 298 -7.88 -7.10 2.35
CA GLU A 298 -7.92 -7.88 1.12
C GLU A 298 -6.75 -7.53 0.19
N ALA A 299 -6.54 -6.24 -0.09
CA ALA A 299 -5.45 -5.80 -0.95
C ALA A 299 -4.06 -6.11 -0.39
N GLU A 300 -3.84 -6.03 0.93
CA GLU A 300 -2.58 -6.45 1.56
C GLU A 300 -2.31 -7.94 1.33
N MET A 301 -3.34 -8.77 1.51
CA MET A 301 -3.23 -10.21 1.32
C MET A 301 -2.98 -10.59 -0.14
N LEU A 302 -3.63 -9.89 -1.09
CA LEU A 302 -3.35 -10.03 -2.52
C LEU A 302 -1.92 -9.56 -2.88
N GLU A 303 -1.41 -8.46 -2.30
CA GLU A 303 -0.03 -8.01 -2.53
C GLU A 303 0.99 -9.00 -1.95
N LYS A 304 0.71 -9.60 -0.78
CA LYS A 304 1.52 -10.68 -0.20
C LYS A 304 1.50 -11.93 -1.08
N ALA A 305 0.33 -12.40 -1.50
CA ALA A 305 0.19 -13.59 -2.35
C ALA A 305 0.98 -13.46 -3.65
N ARG A 306 0.84 -12.33 -4.36
CA ARG A 306 1.62 -12.03 -5.57
C ARG A 306 3.13 -12.01 -5.31
N LYS A 307 3.59 -11.41 -4.20
CA LYS A 307 5.02 -11.42 -3.82
C LYS A 307 5.54 -12.83 -3.52
N THR A 308 4.72 -13.67 -2.89
CA THR A 308 5.05 -15.09 -2.63
C THR A 308 5.19 -15.86 -3.94
N LEU A 309 4.23 -15.73 -4.87
CA LEU A 309 4.30 -16.35 -6.20
C LEU A 309 5.55 -15.88 -6.97
N GLU A 310 5.79 -14.56 -7.06
CA GLU A 310 6.97 -13.98 -7.71
C GLU A 310 8.29 -14.48 -7.09
N TYR A 311 8.35 -14.63 -5.76
CA TYR A 311 9.51 -15.17 -5.06
C TYR A 311 9.79 -16.64 -5.46
N PHE A 312 8.75 -17.48 -5.57
CA PHE A 312 8.90 -18.87 -5.97
C PHE A 312 9.25 -19.03 -7.46
N ASP A 313 8.64 -18.26 -8.35
CA ASP A 313 8.97 -18.28 -9.79
C ASP A 313 10.44 -17.91 -10.05
N ASN A 314 10.94 -16.86 -9.41
CA ASN A 314 12.33 -16.46 -9.51
C ASN A 314 13.31 -17.52 -8.98
N LYS A 315 12.89 -18.35 -8.01
CA LYS A 315 13.73 -19.42 -7.46
C LYS A 315 13.57 -20.78 -8.14
N LYS A 316 12.46 -21.01 -8.86
CA LYS A 316 12.10 -22.29 -9.50
C LYS A 316 13.26 -22.93 -10.28
N ALA A 317 13.89 -22.18 -11.18
CA ALA A 317 15.00 -22.67 -11.99
C ALA A 317 16.26 -23.02 -11.16
N LYS A 318 16.50 -22.34 -10.02
CA LYS A 318 17.60 -22.67 -9.10
C LYS A 318 17.30 -23.97 -8.35
N VAL A 319 16.08 -24.11 -7.83
CA VAL A 319 15.63 -25.28 -7.05
C VAL A 319 15.64 -26.54 -7.92
N GLU A 320 15.08 -26.48 -9.13
CA GLU A 320 15.05 -27.63 -10.05
C GLU A 320 16.46 -28.07 -10.46
N LYS A 321 17.40 -27.12 -10.60
CA LYS A 321 18.82 -27.43 -10.79
C LYS A 321 19.44 -28.08 -9.54
N GLN A 322 19.16 -27.59 -8.32
CA GLN A 322 19.70 -28.17 -7.08
C GLN A 322 19.22 -29.62 -6.89
N ILE A 323 17.92 -29.91 -7.09
CA ILE A 323 17.38 -31.28 -7.02
C ILE A 323 18.13 -32.22 -8.00
N SER A 324 18.38 -31.77 -9.23
CA SER A 324 19.09 -32.57 -10.25
C SER A 324 20.56 -32.90 -9.92
N CYS A 325 21.14 -32.28 -8.88
CA CYS A 325 22.51 -32.51 -8.44
C CYS A 325 22.61 -33.40 -7.18
N LEU A 326 21.48 -33.87 -6.64
CA LEU A 326 21.43 -34.75 -5.46
C LEU A 326 21.59 -36.24 -5.85
N PRO A 327 21.93 -37.12 -4.89
CA PRO A 327 21.84 -38.57 -5.07
C PRO A 327 20.40 -39.01 -5.39
N GLU A 328 20.22 -40.08 -6.16
CA GLU A 328 18.88 -40.49 -6.68
C GLU A 328 17.80 -40.63 -5.59
N GLU A 329 18.13 -41.23 -4.44
CA GLU A 329 17.19 -41.44 -3.32
C GLU A 329 16.71 -40.11 -2.69
N SER A 330 17.64 -39.18 -2.39
CA SER A 330 17.29 -37.84 -1.91
C SER A 330 16.61 -37.00 -2.99
N ALA A 331 17.01 -37.15 -4.26
CA ALA A 331 16.44 -36.41 -5.38
C ALA A 331 14.95 -36.73 -5.58
N GLU A 332 14.55 -38.01 -5.49
CA GLU A 332 13.13 -38.41 -5.60
C GLU A 332 12.28 -37.83 -4.45
N ILE A 333 12.79 -37.86 -3.22
CA ILE A 333 12.11 -37.26 -2.05
C ILE A 333 11.93 -35.75 -2.24
N GLN A 334 13.00 -35.03 -2.60
CA GLN A 334 12.90 -33.58 -2.79
C GLN A 334 12.08 -33.19 -4.03
N GLN A 335 12.05 -34.02 -5.07
CA GLN A 335 11.19 -33.80 -6.24
C GLN A 335 9.71 -33.96 -5.90
N ASN A 336 9.34 -34.92 -5.05
CA ASN A 336 7.97 -35.07 -4.54
C ASN A 336 7.55 -33.88 -3.64
N ASN A 337 8.42 -33.46 -2.72
CA ASN A 337 8.20 -32.26 -1.90
C ASN A 337 8.01 -31.00 -2.77
N TRP A 338 8.85 -30.82 -3.80
CA TRP A 338 8.76 -29.72 -4.74
C TRP A 338 7.50 -29.76 -5.62
N SER A 339 6.97 -30.95 -5.93
CA SER A 339 5.68 -31.09 -6.60
C SER A 339 4.54 -30.61 -5.72
N SER A 340 4.48 -31.06 -4.46
CA SER A 340 3.47 -30.64 -3.48
C SER A 340 3.46 -29.11 -3.26
N ILE A 341 4.65 -28.50 -3.18
CA ILE A 341 4.81 -27.05 -3.13
C ILE A 341 4.25 -26.38 -4.40
N LYS A 342 4.56 -26.90 -5.60
CA LYS A 342 4.04 -26.37 -6.87
C LYS A 342 2.52 -26.47 -6.98
N ASP A 343 1.92 -27.58 -6.56
CA ASP A 343 0.46 -27.77 -6.59
C ASP A 343 -0.25 -26.77 -5.65
N ARG A 344 0.31 -26.53 -4.45
CA ARG A 344 -0.21 -25.54 -3.51
C ARG A 344 -0.04 -24.09 -3.99
N LEU A 345 1.06 -23.78 -4.67
CA LEU A 345 1.26 -22.47 -5.32
C LEU A 345 0.25 -22.25 -6.45
N GLY A 346 -0.03 -23.27 -7.27
CA GLY A 346 -1.07 -23.21 -8.31
C GLY A 346 -2.48 -23.00 -7.74
N ASN A 347 -2.79 -23.58 -6.58
CA ASN A 347 -4.04 -23.29 -5.87
C ASN A 347 -4.12 -21.83 -5.39
N ILE A 348 -3.02 -21.26 -4.88
CA ILE A 348 -2.96 -19.82 -4.52
C ILE A 348 -3.17 -18.94 -5.76
N GLU A 349 -2.51 -19.26 -6.87
CA GLU A 349 -2.65 -18.52 -8.13
C GLU A 349 -4.11 -18.48 -8.61
N GLN A 350 -4.83 -19.61 -8.53
CA GLN A 350 -6.27 -19.68 -8.86
C GLN A 350 -7.13 -18.84 -7.90
N ILE A 351 -6.84 -18.85 -6.59
CA ILE A 351 -7.58 -18.03 -5.61
C ILE A 351 -7.34 -16.53 -5.86
N VAL A 352 -6.09 -16.14 -6.12
CA VAL A 352 -5.72 -14.76 -6.46
C VAL A 352 -6.41 -14.32 -7.74
N GLU A 353 -6.39 -15.13 -8.80
CA GLU A 353 -7.05 -14.80 -10.07
C GLU A 353 -8.59 -14.70 -9.92
N ALA A 354 -9.19 -15.52 -9.06
CA ALA A 354 -10.62 -15.46 -8.75
C ALA A 354 -11.00 -14.18 -7.99
N LEU A 355 -10.19 -13.79 -6.99
CA LEU A 355 -10.38 -12.55 -6.23
C LEU A 355 -10.18 -11.29 -7.10
N GLU A 356 -9.18 -11.28 -7.99
CA GLU A 356 -8.92 -10.17 -8.91
C GLU A 356 -10.02 -9.98 -9.97
N LYS A 357 -10.73 -11.05 -10.33
CA LYS A 357 -11.87 -11.01 -11.27
C LYS A 357 -13.21 -10.75 -10.59
N ALA A 358 -13.27 -10.73 -9.26
CA ALA A 358 -14.47 -10.32 -8.55
C ALA A 358 -14.78 -8.84 -8.87
N PRO A 359 -16.05 -8.48 -9.12
CA PRO A 359 -16.42 -7.09 -9.36
C PRO A 359 -16.09 -6.24 -8.11
N GLU A 360 -15.54 -5.02 -8.30
CA GLU A 360 -15.26 -4.11 -7.18
C GLU A 360 -16.52 -3.97 -6.31
N PRO A 361 -16.44 -4.11 -4.95
CA PRO A 361 -17.63 -4.11 -4.12
C PRO A 361 -18.34 -2.74 -4.13
N GLY A 362 -19.33 -2.66 -5.01
CA GLY A 362 -20.23 -1.53 -5.25
C GLY A 362 -21.60 -1.92 -5.81
N GLU A 363 -21.86 -3.23 -6.04
CA GLU A 363 -23.14 -3.76 -6.54
C GLU A 363 -23.71 -4.92 -5.70
N MET A 364 -23.21 -5.19 -4.48
CA MET A 364 -23.86 -6.11 -3.54
C MET A 364 -24.09 -5.47 -2.17
N GLU A 365 -25.31 -5.68 -1.68
CA GLU A 365 -25.86 -5.10 -0.45
C GLU A 365 -25.22 -5.70 0.82
N SER A 366 -25.56 -5.09 1.95
CA SER A 366 -25.28 -5.58 3.31
C SER A 366 -25.73 -7.04 3.51
N SER A 367 -24.81 -7.99 3.29
CA SER A 367 -24.98 -9.43 3.47
C SER A 367 -23.87 -9.98 4.41
N PRO A 368 -24.07 -11.09 5.14
CA PRO A 368 -23.06 -11.66 6.06
C PRO A 368 -21.79 -12.23 5.41
N GLU A 369 -21.55 -11.96 4.13
CA GLU A 369 -20.50 -12.58 3.31
C GLU A 369 -19.08 -12.11 3.67
N GLY A 370 -18.93 -10.95 4.31
CA GLY A 370 -17.63 -10.49 4.84
C GLY A 370 -16.98 -11.47 5.83
N LEU A 371 -17.79 -12.24 6.56
CA LEU A 371 -17.33 -13.28 7.50
C LEU A 371 -16.78 -14.53 6.79
N LEU A 372 -17.17 -14.75 5.53
CA LEU A 372 -16.59 -15.79 4.67
C LEU A 372 -15.24 -15.31 4.13
N HIS A 373 -15.15 -14.01 3.79
CA HIS A 373 -13.96 -13.40 3.19
C HIS A 373 -12.76 -13.35 4.14
N SER A 374 -12.95 -12.91 5.40
CA SER A 374 -11.84 -12.86 6.38
C SER A 374 -11.24 -14.25 6.62
N LYS A 375 -12.08 -15.29 6.78
CA LYS A 375 -11.63 -16.69 6.95
C LYS A 375 -10.91 -17.25 5.73
N VAL A 376 -11.32 -16.87 4.51
CA VAL A 376 -10.61 -17.23 3.27
C VAL A 376 -9.23 -16.56 3.22
N LEU A 377 -9.13 -15.29 3.63
CA LEU A 377 -7.86 -14.56 3.69
C LEU A 377 -6.92 -15.11 4.77
N GLU A 378 -7.43 -15.45 5.96
CA GLU A 378 -6.64 -16.13 7.01
C GLU A 378 -6.13 -17.49 6.56
N HIS A 379 -6.99 -18.30 5.92
CA HIS A 379 -6.62 -19.59 5.36
C HIS A 379 -5.51 -19.43 4.30
N LEU A 380 -5.61 -18.42 3.44
CA LEU A 380 -4.59 -18.11 2.44
C LEU A 380 -3.27 -17.68 3.10
N SER A 381 -3.28 -16.91 4.19
CA SER A 381 -2.07 -16.62 4.98
C SER A 381 -1.42 -17.90 5.49
N SER A 382 -2.22 -18.76 6.14
CA SER A 382 -1.75 -20.02 6.72
C SER A 382 -1.13 -20.96 5.68
N ILE A 383 -1.72 -21.04 4.47
CA ILE A 383 -1.16 -21.81 3.36
C ILE A 383 0.19 -21.22 2.93
N MET A 384 0.30 -19.90 2.74
CA MET A 384 1.55 -19.26 2.33
C MET A 384 2.68 -19.49 3.35
N ASP A 385 2.40 -19.29 4.63
CA ASP A 385 3.40 -19.43 5.70
C ASP A 385 3.90 -20.88 5.79
N SER A 386 3.00 -21.86 5.65
CA SER A 386 3.39 -23.28 5.58
C SER A 386 4.18 -23.62 4.30
N ILE A 387 3.84 -23.07 3.12
CA ILE A 387 4.66 -23.27 1.91
C ILE A 387 6.08 -22.71 2.12
N LEU A 388 6.20 -21.55 2.78
CA LEU A 388 7.49 -20.92 3.04
C LEU A 388 8.34 -21.76 3.99
N GLU A 389 7.73 -22.31 5.04
CA GLU A 389 8.39 -23.20 6.01
C GLU A 389 8.84 -24.52 5.37
N ASP A 390 7.95 -25.20 4.65
CA ASP A 390 8.26 -26.45 3.93
C ASP A 390 9.41 -26.24 2.92
N TYR A 391 9.38 -25.10 2.21
CA TYR A 391 10.46 -24.70 1.31
C TYR A 391 11.79 -24.43 2.04
N ASN A 392 11.76 -23.73 3.18
CA ASN A 392 12.97 -23.44 3.95
C ASN A 392 13.59 -24.73 4.51
N GLN A 393 12.78 -25.68 4.98
CA GLN A 393 13.24 -26.99 5.42
C GLN A 393 13.84 -27.79 4.25
N MET A 394 13.16 -27.84 3.10
CA MET A 394 13.64 -28.47 1.87
C MET A 394 15.01 -27.91 1.44
N VAL A 395 15.17 -26.58 1.39
CA VAL A 395 16.45 -25.93 1.05
C VAL A 395 17.55 -26.28 2.05
N LYS A 396 17.24 -26.25 3.36
CA LYS A 396 18.21 -26.56 4.42
C LYS A 396 18.73 -28.00 4.31
N ILE A 397 17.86 -28.95 3.95
CA ILE A 397 18.27 -30.35 3.70
C ILE A 397 19.20 -30.39 2.47
N MET A 398 18.79 -29.81 1.34
CA MET A 398 19.61 -29.79 0.12
C MET A 398 20.99 -29.12 0.34
N GLU A 399 21.06 -28.04 1.14
CA GLU A 399 22.32 -27.39 1.48
C GLU A 399 23.20 -28.32 2.35
N SER A 400 22.64 -29.01 3.35
CA SER A 400 23.38 -29.96 4.18
C SER A 400 23.92 -31.17 3.40
N GLU A 401 23.12 -31.74 2.49
CA GLU A 401 23.55 -32.84 1.61
C GLU A 401 24.62 -32.38 0.61
N SER A 402 24.56 -31.12 0.14
CA SER A 402 25.58 -30.57 -0.75
C SER A 402 26.95 -30.38 -0.07
N CYS A 403 26.98 -30.01 1.21
CA CYS A 403 28.23 -29.95 1.98
C CYS A 403 28.87 -31.32 2.17
N GLU A 404 28.09 -32.37 2.46
CA GLU A 404 28.64 -33.74 2.55
C GLU A 404 29.30 -34.21 1.24
N ILE A 405 28.81 -33.74 0.09
CA ILE A 405 29.35 -34.10 -1.24
C ILE A 405 30.67 -33.36 -1.52
N GLU A 406 30.84 -32.12 -1.05
CA GLU A 406 32.12 -31.41 -1.13
C GLU A 406 33.17 -32.01 -0.17
N ASP A 407 32.79 -32.35 1.07
CA ASP A 407 33.69 -33.03 2.00
C ASP A 407 34.10 -34.41 1.46
N LYS A 408 33.16 -35.23 0.95
CA LYS A 408 33.48 -36.53 0.32
C LYS A 408 34.40 -36.39 -0.91
N LYS A 409 34.35 -35.28 -1.65
CA LYS A 409 35.31 -34.98 -2.73
C LYS A 409 36.68 -34.53 -2.21
N SER A 410 36.72 -33.77 -1.12
CA SER A 410 37.96 -33.34 -0.46
C SER A 410 38.74 -34.54 0.10
N TYR A 411 38.05 -35.47 0.77
CA TYR A 411 38.65 -36.72 1.27
C TYR A 411 38.86 -37.80 0.19
N GLY A 412 38.25 -37.66 -0.99
CA GLY A 412 38.40 -38.59 -2.13
C GLY A 412 39.64 -38.35 -3.00
N LEU A 413 40.45 -37.33 -2.72
CA LEU A 413 41.64 -36.95 -3.50
C LEU A 413 42.97 -37.18 -2.77
N SER A 414 43.07 -38.26 -1.99
CA SER A 414 44.33 -38.67 -1.34
C SER A 414 44.68 -40.16 -1.45
N GLU A 415 44.16 -40.88 -2.44
CA GLU A 415 44.52 -42.29 -2.69
C GLU A 415 44.71 -42.60 -4.19
N SER A 416 45.83 -42.11 -4.75
CA SER A 416 46.67 -42.85 -5.72
C SER A 416 47.69 -41.92 -6.41
N LYS A 417 48.92 -41.88 -5.89
CA LYS A 417 50.13 -41.86 -6.75
C LYS A 417 51.44 -42.13 -6.01
N GLU A 418 52.16 -43.09 -6.58
CA GLU A 418 53.62 -43.16 -6.70
C GLU A 418 54.50 -43.14 -5.44
N SER A 419 54.90 -44.35 -5.03
CA SER A 419 56.18 -44.61 -4.38
C SER A 419 57.34 -44.40 -5.37
N VAL A 420 58.08 -43.30 -5.26
CA VAL A 420 59.47 -43.20 -5.71
C VAL A 420 60.29 -42.46 -4.64
N SER A 421 61.48 -42.98 -4.38
CA SER A 421 62.51 -42.47 -3.47
C SER A 421 63.03 -41.08 -3.84
N GLU A 422 63.44 -40.28 -2.85
CA GLU A 422 64.89 -40.07 -2.60
C GLU A 422 65.16 -39.49 -1.20
N ASN A 423 66.45 -39.45 -0.82
CA ASN A 423 66.91 -39.14 0.53
C ASN A 423 67.11 -37.63 0.79
N ASP A 424 67.35 -37.33 2.07
CA ASP A 424 68.29 -36.33 2.58
C ASP A 424 68.04 -34.80 2.40
N VAL A 425 67.91 -34.15 3.56
CA VAL A 425 68.71 -32.96 3.96
C VAL A 425 68.56 -31.67 3.13
N ASN A 426 67.59 -30.81 3.51
CA ASN A 426 67.82 -29.59 4.32
C ASN A 426 66.54 -28.73 4.45
#